data_AF-A0A4R3KJ49-F1
#
_entry.id   AF-A0A4R3KJ49-F1
#
_cell.length_a   1.000
_cell.length_b   1.000
_cell.length_c   1.000
_cell.angle_alpha   90.00
_cell.angle_beta   90.00
_cell.angle_gamma   90.00
#
_symmetry.space_group_name_H-M   'P 1'
#
loop_
_entity.id
_entity.type
_entity.pdbx_description
1 polymer ?
#
loop_
_entity_poly.entity_id
_entity_poly.type
_entity_poly.pdbx_seq_one_letter_code
_entity_poly.pdbx_strand_id
1 'polypeptide(L)'
;MWIYEKKLQRPIRIERPDLGIAKFLITQYGGPDGELSAALRYLNQRYSMPNKRAKALLTDIGTEELGHLEMIATMVHKLTKGATPEEMRMAGLGSHYADHEKALFYVDANGNPWTASYIQAKGDPIADIMEDIAAEEKARATYQHLINLTDDPGLIDALKFLREREVVHSQRFREILYILREEKSHKLFPGQILETKDIFTNNKVTPDDILD
;
A
#
# COMPACT_ATOMS: atom_id res chain seq x y z
N MET A 1 8.75 20.16 -7.29
CA MET A 1 8.11 20.30 -8.61
C MET A 1 7.78 18.91 -9.11
N TRP A 2 6.57 18.67 -9.58
CA TRP A 2 6.16 17.41 -10.19
C TRP A 2 6.07 17.58 -11.70
N ILE A 3 6.38 16.54 -12.45
CA ILE A 3 6.21 16.49 -13.90
C ILE A 3 5.32 15.30 -14.20
N TYR A 4 4.29 15.52 -15.01
CA TYR A 4 3.42 14.46 -15.48
C TYR A 4 3.74 14.13 -16.93
N GLU A 5 3.94 12.86 -17.23
CA GLU A 5 4.01 12.34 -18.58
C GLU A 5 2.75 11.51 -18.85
N LYS A 6 2.08 11.75 -19.99
CA LYS A 6 0.83 11.07 -20.35
C LYS A 6 1.07 9.63 -20.83
N LYS A 7 1.67 8.82 -19.96
CA LYS A 7 1.98 7.41 -20.15
C LYS A 7 1.88 6.71 -18.79
N LEU A 8 1.18 5.59 -18.76
CA LEU A 8 1.19 4.71 -17.59
C LEU A 8 2.58 4.11 -17.42
N GLN A 9 2.97 3.84 -16.18
CA GLN A 9 4.21 3.13 -15.87
C GLN A 9 4.28 1.78 -16.59
N ARG A 10 3.13 1.11 -16.75
CA ARG A 10 2.97 -0.10 -17.55
C ARG A 10 1.66 -0.08 -18.34
N PRO A 11 1.63 -0.55 -19.60
CA PRO A 11 0.39 -0.69 -20.35
C PRO A 11 -0.60 -1.62 -19.64
N ILE A 12 -1.87 -1.22 -19.60
CA ILE A 12 -2.94 -1.98 -18.95
C ILE A 12 -3.91 -2.48 -20.01
N ARG A 13 -4.13 -3.79 -20.06
CA ARG A 13 -5.14 -4.44 -20.89
C ARG A 13 -6.22 -5.02 -19.99
N ILE A 14 -7.48 -4.79 -20.35
CA ILE A 14 -8.67 -5.39 -19.72
C ILE A 14 -9.44 -6.04 -20.88
N GLU A 15 -9.74 -7.33 -20.78
CA GLU A 15 -10.40 -8.08 -21.86
C GLU A 15 -11.89 -7.77 -21.93
N ARG A 16 -12.53 -7.57 -20.76
CA ARG A 16 -13.96 -7.24 -20.66
C ARG A 16 -14.26 -6.36 -19.44
N PRO A 17 -15.29 -5.50 -19.49
CA PRO A 17 -15.84 -4.87 -18.29
C PRO A 17 -16.25 -5.92 -17.25
N ASP A 18 -15.99 -5.65 -15.97
CA ASP A 18 -16.34 -6.50 -14.84
C ASP A 18 -16.52 -5.64 -13.58
N LEU A 19 -17.78 -5.40 -13.22
CA LEU A 19 -18.16 -4.59 -12.06
C LEU A 19 -17.86 -5.28 -10.73
N GLY A 20 -17.85 -6.62 -10.71
CA GLY A 20 -17.55 -7.40 -9.51
C GLY A 20 -16.11 -7.17 -9.08
N ILE A 21 -15.15 -7.36 -9.99
CA ILE A 21 -13.75 -7.11 -9.67
C ILE A 21 -13.46 -5.61 -9.50
N ALA A 22 -14.13 -4.70 -10.23
CA ALA A 22 -13.98 -3.26 -10.03
C ALA A 22 -14.32 -2.83 -8.60
N LYS A 23 -15.41 -3.39 -8.04
CA LYS A 23 -15.83 -3.15 -6.65
C LYS A 23 -14.74 -3.54 -5.65
N PHE A 24 -14.02 -4.63 -5.87
CA PHE A 24 -12.94 -5.04 -4.97
C PHE A 24 -11.64 -4.27 -5.23
N LEU A 25 -11.31 -4.02 -6.49
CA LEU A 25 -10.08 -3.34 -6.91
C LEU A 25 -9.98 -1.92 -6.37
N ILE A 26 -11.10 -1.23 -6.16
CA ILE A 26 -11.10 0.13 -5.57
C ILE A 26 -10.43 0.19 -4.19
N THR A 27 -10.34 -0.94 -3.46
CA THR A 27 -9.61 -0.98 -2.19
C THR A 27 -8.11 -0.65 -2.33
N GLN A 28 -7.52 -0.90 -3.50
CA GLN A 28 -6.15 -0.50 -3.80
C GLN A 28 -6.07 0.97 -4.25
N TYR A 29 -7.20 1.62 -4.53
CA TYR A 29 -7.26 3.05 -4.83
C TYR A 29 -7.42 3.90 -3.56
N GLY A 30 -8.44 3.60 -2.75
CA GLY A 30 -8.83 4.40 -1.58
C GLY A 30 -8.92 3.64 -0.26
N GLY A 31 -8.48 2.38 -0.21
CA GLY A 31 -8.44 1.61 1.03
C GLY A 31 -7.21 1.89 1.90
N PRO A 32 -7.16 1.30 3.12
CA PRO A 32 -6.09 1.55 4.09
C PRO A 32 -4.70 1.14 3.60
N ASP A 33 -4.62 0.01 2.90
CA ASP A 33 -3.38 -0.56 2.37
C ASP A 33 -3.26 -0.35 0.84
N GLY A 34 -3.90 0.70 0.32
CA GLY A 34 -3.87 1.06 -1.10
C GLY A 34 -2.84 2.12 -1.46
N GLU A 35 -2.70 2.38 -2.75
CA GLU A 35 -1.61 3.22 -3.31
C GLU A 35 -1.69 4.67 -2.86
N LEU A 36 -2.89 5.19 -2.60
CA LEU A 36 -3.03 6.53 -2.05
C LEU A 36 -2.40 6.61 -0.65
N SER A 37 -2.63 5.60 0.19
CA SER A 37 -2.01 5.53 1.52
C SER A 37 -0.50 5.39 1.42
N ALA A 38 0.00 4.53 0.54
CA ALA A 38 1.43 4.33 0.30
C ALA A 38 2.11 5.65 -0.13
N ALA A 39 1.61 6.26 -1.21
CA ALA A 39 2.13 7.53 -1.72
C ALA A 39 2.16 8.62 -0.65
N LEU A 40 1.03 8.86 0.03
CA LEU A 40 0.92 9.93 1.01
C LEU A 40 1.78 9.66 2.25
N ARG A 41 1.89 8.41 2.70
CA ARG A 41 2.75 8.02 3.83
C ARG A 41 4.21 8.38 3.53
N TYR A 42 4.75 7.86 2.43
CA TYR A 42 6.18 7.99 2.13
C TYR A 42 6.57 9.43 1.80
N LEU A 43 5.74 10.11 0.99
CA LEU A 43 5.98 11.51 0.63
C LEU A 43 5.86 12.46 1.83
N ASN A 44 5.12 12.08 2.87
CA ASN A 44 5.01 12.86 4.10
C ASN A 44 6.20 12.61 5.04
N GLN A 45 6.54 11.34 5.31
CA GLN A 45 7.64 10.96 6.21
C GLN A 45 9.01 11.49 5.76
N ARG A 46 9.23 11.71 4.45
CA ARG A 46 10.52 12.21 3.92
C ARG A 46 10.97 13.54 4.54
N TYR A 47 10.04 14.37 5.03
CA TYR A 47 10.37 15.68 5.58
C TYR A 47 11.04 15.59 6.95
N SER A 48 10.64 14.63 7.79
CA SER A 48 11.25 14.35 9.09
C SER A 48 12.42 13.36 9.01
N MET A 49 12.60 12.66 7.90
CA MET A 49 13.68 11.69 7.72
C MET A 49 15.08 12.35 7.72
N PRO A 50 15.99 12.06 8.68
CA PRO A 50 17.27 12.73 8.80
C PRO A 50 18.33 12.18 7.84
N ASN A 51 18.24 10.89 7.49
CA ASN A 51 19.18 10.25 6.58
C ASN A 51 18.85 10.63 5.13
N LYS A 52 19.84 11.17 4.39
CA LYS A 52 19.65 11.64 3.00
C LYS A 52 19.25 10.52 2.04
N ARG A 53 19.80 9.32 2.21
CA ARG A 53 19.48 8.15 1.38
C ARG A 53 18.07 7.67 1.66
N ALA A 54 17.65 7.63 2.92
CA ALA A 54 16.29 7.27 3.30
C ALA A 54 15.26 8.29 2.80
N LYS A 55 15.58 9.58 2.91
CA LYS A 55 14.75 10.66 2.35
C LYS A 55 14.58 10.56 0.84
N ALA A 56 15.66 10.24 0.12
CA ALA A 56 15.61 10.01 -1.32
C ALA A 56 14.73 8.78 -1.63
N LEU A 57 14.95 7.66 -0.95
CA LEU A 57 14.17 6.44 -1.15
C LEU A 57 12.66 6.66 -0.94
N LEU A 58 12.26 7.33 0.15
CA LEU A 58 10.86 7.71 0.41
C LEU A 58 10.28 8.60 -0.69
N THR A 59 11.10 9.47 -1.27
CA THR A 59 10.70 10.34 -2.38
C THR A 59 10.51 9.54 -3.66
N ASP A 60 11.44 8.63 -3.96
CA ASP A 60 11.42 7.81 -5.17
C ASP A 60 10.25 6.83 -5.16
N ILE A 61 10.10 6.05 -4.08
CA ILE A 61 8.98 5.10 -3.94
C ILE A 61 7.65 5.84 -3.85
N GLY A 62 7.52 6.86 -2.99
CA GLY A 62 6.27 7.61 -2.90
C GLY A 62 5.85 8.31 -4.20
N THR A 63 6.80 8.61 -5.08
CA THR A 63 6.52 9.10 -6.45
C THR A 63 6.04 7.96 -7.36
N GLU A 64 6.65 6.79 -7.26
CA GLU A 64 6.22 5.60 -7.98
C GLU A 64 4.79 5.18 -7.60
N GLU A 65 4.43 5.25 -6.32
CA GLU A 65 3.08 4.95 -5.82
C GLU A 65 1.99 5.83 -6.45
N LEU A 66 2.30 7.08 -6.81
CA LEU A 66 1.36 7.92 -7.56
C LEU A 66 1.12 7.39 -8.98
N GLY A 67 2.13 6.76 -9.59
CA GLY A 67 1.98 6.04 -10.85
C GLY A 67 1.14 4.77 -10.70
N HIS A 68 1.31 4.03 -9.60
CA HIS A 68 0.48 2.85 -9.28
C HIS A 68 -0.97 3.25 -9.04
N LEU A 69 -1.21 4.36 -8.34
CA LEU A 69 -2.53 4.94 -8.14
C LEU A 69 -3.23 5.25 -9.48
N GLU A 70 -2.50 5.80 -10.47
CA GLU A 70 -3.02 6.04 -11.82
C GLU A 70 -3.31 4.72 -12.57
N MET A 71 -2.49 3.69 -12.36
CA MET A 71 -2.75 2.36 -12.92
C MET A 71 -4.03 1.73 -12.36
N ILE A 72 -4.26 1.80 -11.05
CA ILE A 72 -5.48 1.33 -10.40
C ILE A 72 -6.70 2.11 -10.88
N ALA A 73 -6.61 3.45 -10.90
CA ALA A 73 -7.64 4.32 -11.47
C ALA A 73 -8.02 3.89 -12.90
N THR A 74 -7.00 3.63 -13.73
CA THR A 74 -7.20 3.21 -15.12
C THR A 74 -7.88 1.84 -15.22
N MET A 75 -7.48 0.87 -14.40
CA MET A 75 -8.11 -0.45 -14.37
C MET A 75 -9.58 -0.35 -13.97
N VAL A 76 -9.90 0.33 -12.85
CA VAL A 76 -11.29 0.54 -12.40
C VAL A 76 -12.10 1.25 -13.47
N HIS A 77 -11.58 2.32 -14.07
CA HIS A 77 -12.26 3.04 -15.16
C HIS A 77 -12.59 2.14 -16.35
N LYS A 78 -11.64 1.27 -16.76
CA LYS A 78 -11.86 0.33 -17.87
C LYS A 78 -12.88 -0.76 -17.51
N LEU A 79 -12.84 -1.26 -16.28
CA LEU A 79 -13.73 -2.31 -15.79
C LEU A 79 -15.18 -1.84 -15.64
N THR A 80 -15.41 -0.56 -15.32
CA THR A 80 -16.75 0.04 -15.19
C THR A 80 -17.26 0.70 -16.47
N LYS A 81 -16.45 0.72 -17.53
CA LYS A 81 -16.77 1.42 -18.78
C LYS A 81 -18.02 0.84 -19.43
N GLY A 82 -18.99 1.71 -19.70
CA GLY A 82 -20.23 1.35 -20.38
C GLY A 82 -21.32 0.76 -19.47
N ALA A 83 -21.04 0.57 -18.17
CA ALA A 83 -22.04 0.05 -17.24
C ALA A 83 -23.26 0.96 -17.15
N THR A 84 -24.43 0.32 -17.17
CA THR A 84 -25.74 0.93 -16.96
C THR A 84 -26.04 1.09 -15.46
N PRO A 85 -26.97 1.97 -15.07
CA PRO A 85 -27.40 2.09 -13.67
C PRO A 85 -27.88 0.75 -13.08
N GLU A 86 -28.56 -0.07 -13.89
CA GLU A 86 -29.10 -1.35 -13.44
C GLU A 86 -28.00 -2.38 -13.19
N GLU A 87 -27.00 -2.48 -14.06
CA GLU A 87 -25.83 -3.35 -13.85
C GLU A 87 -25.04 -2.93 -12.61
N MET A 88 -24.84 -1.62 -12.40
CA MET A 88 -24.19 -1.09 -11.19
C MET A 88 -24.97 -1.49 -9.92
N ARG A 89 -26.30 -1.37 -9.95
CA ARG A 89 -27.17 -1.77 -8.83
C ARG A 89 -27.07 -3.27 -8.56
N MET A 90 -27.12 -4.10 -9.60
CA MET A 90 -27.01 -5.56 -9.49
C MET A 90 -25.63 -6.02 -8.96
N ALA A 91 -24.56 -5.30 -9.31
CA ALA A 91 -23.21 -5.55 -8.78
C ALA A 91 -23.00 -5.05 -7.33
N GLY A 92 -24.03 -4.47 -6.71
CA GLY A 92 -23.93 -3.90 -5.37
C GLY A 92 -23.10 -2.62 -5.32
N LEU A 93 -23.09 -1.85 -6.42
CA LEU A 93 -22.49 -0.51 -6.57
C LEU A 93 -23.58 0.57 -6.76
N GLY A 94 -24.84 0.27 -6.47
CA GLY A 94 -25.96 1.22 -6.64
C GLY A 94 -25.80 2.50 -5.82
N SER A 95 -25.33 2.41 -4.58
CA SER A 95 -25.03 3.59 -3.74
C SER A 95 -23.92 4.44 -4.34
N HIS A 96 -22.82 3.82 -4.78
CA HIS A 96 -21.74 4.52 -5.48
C HIS A 96 -22.26 5.24 -6.73
N TYR A 97 -23.14 4.59 -7.50
CA TYR A 97 -23.74 5.22 -8.69
C TYR A 97 -24.58 6.44 -8.35
N ALA A 98 -25.34 6.41 -7.25
CA ALA A 98 -26.16 7.54 -6.83
C ALA A 98 -25.30 8.77 -6.47
N ASP A 99 -24.16 8.57 -5.81
CA ASP A 99 -23.29 9.64 -5.34
C ASP A 99 -22.26 10.11 -6.39
N HIS A 100 -21.77 9.18 -7.22
CA HIS A 100 -20.58 9.39 -8.07
C HIS A 100 -20.75 8.89 -9.51
N GLU A 101 -21.91 8.36 -9.88
CA GLU A 101 -22.12 7.66 -11.15
C GLU A 101 -21.06 6.54 -11.36
N LYS A 102 -20.15 6.71 -12.33
CA LYS A 102 -19.01 5.81 -12.58
C LYS A 102 -17.67 6.49 -12.34
N ALA A 103 -17.68 7.69 -11.75
CA ALA A 103 -16.47 8.41 -11.42
C ALA A 103 -15.68 7.63 -10.35
N LEU A 104 -14.36 7.76 -10.44
CA LEU A 104 -13.45 7.30 -9.39
C LEU A 104 -13.70 8.10 -8.12
N PHE A 105 -13.62 7.43 -6.99
CA PHE A 105 -13.69 8.06 -5.68
C PHE A 105 -12.78 7.30 -4.71
N TYR A 106 -12.16 8.02 -3.77
CA TYR A 106 -11.21 7.44 -2.83
C TYR A 106 -11.93 6.72 -1.70
N VAL A 107 -12.38 5.50 -1.97
CA VAL A 107 -13.06 4.61 -1.01
C VAL A 107 -12.45 3.22 -1.02
N ASP A 108 -12.69 2.46 0.05
CA ASP A 108 -12.48 1.02 0.04
C ASP A 108 -13.62 0.26 -0.68
N ALA A 109 -13.52 -1.07 -0.74
CA ALA A 109 -14.52 -1.93 -1.42
C ALA A 109 -15.92 -1.91 -0.76
N ASN A 110 -16.04 -1.39 0.45
CA ASN A 110 -17.30 -1.21 1.18
C ASN A 110 -17.83 0.22 1.10
N GLY A 111 -17.14 1.13 0.40
CA GLY A 111 -17.53 2.53 0.25
C GLY A 111 -17.09 3.42 1.40
N ASN A 112 -16.21 2.97 2.31
CA ASN A 112 -15.67 3.84 3.36
C ASN A 112 -14.67 4.82 2.75
N PRO A 113 -14.83 6.14 2.93
CA PRO A 113 -13.87 7.11 2.40
C PRO A 113 -12.46 6.89 2.96
N TRP A 114 -11.47 7.12 2.09
CA TRP A 114 -10.09 7.20 2.52
C TRP A 114 -9.94 8.24 3.63
N THR A 115 -9.14 7.94 4.63
CA THR A 115 -8.91 8.80 5.79
C THR A 115 -7.44 8.84 6.16
N ALA A 116 -6.98 10.01 6.60
CA ALA A 116 -5.62 10.19 7.10
C ALA A 116 -5.28 9.29 8.30
N SER A 117 -6.29 8.70 8.97
CA SER A 117 -6.05 7.72 10.04
C SER A 117 -5.41 6.40 9.55
N TYR A 118 -5.35 6.15 8.24
CA TYR A 118 -4.69 4.97 7.65
C TYR A 118 -3.16 5.06 7.61
N ILE A 119 -2.58 6.26 7.79
CA ILE A 119 -1.14 6.49 7.70
C ILE A 119 -0.62 7.11 8.99
N GLN A 120 0.66 6.89 9.30
CA GLN A 120 1.36 7.58 10.38
C GLN A 120 2.70 8.16 9.89
N ALA A 121 3.16 9.18 10.62
CA ALA A 121 4.50 9.72 10.50
C ALA A 121 4.91 10.20 11.90
N LYS A 122 5.88 9.52 12.51
CA LYS A 122 6.28 9.74 13.91
C LYS A 122 7.53 10.60 14.02
N GLY A 123 8.31 10.71 12.95
CA GLY A 123 9.61 11.38 12.98
C GLY A 123 10.70 10.56 13.66
N ASP A 124 10.39 9.36 14.16
CA ASP A 124 11.37 8.34 14.50
C ASP A 124 11.68 7.54 13.21
N PRO A 125 12.92 7.62 12.69
CA PRO A 125 13.26 6.98 11.41
C PRO A 125 13.12 5.46 11.38
N ILE A 126 13.31 4.79 12.52
CA ILE A 126 13.19 3.33 12.60
C ILE A 126 11.70 2.96 12.62
N ALA A 127 10.89 3.67 13.40
CA ALA A 127 9.46 3.41 13.46
C ALA A 127 8.76 3.67 12.12
N ASP A 128 9.08 4.79 11.47
CA ASP A 128 8.50 5.18 10.17
C ASP A 128 8.84 4.12 9.09
N ILE A 129 10.11 3.73 8.95
CA ILE A 129 10.49 2.71 7.95
C ILE A 129 9.94 1.31 8.29
N MET A 130 9.76 0.97 9.57
CA MET A 130 9.12 -0.29 9.95
C MET A 130 7.62 -0.30 9.60
N GLU A 131 6.94 0.84 9.74
CA GLU A 131 5.55 1.01 9.25
C GLU A 131 5.50 0.78 7.74
N ASP A 132 6.42 1.36 6.98
CA ASP A 132 6.45 1.26 5.51
C ASP A 132 6.64 -0.19 5.05
N ILE A 133 7.55 -0.95 5.68
CA ILE A 133 7.71 -2.38 5.41
C ILE A 133 6.39 -3.12 5.66
N ALA A 134 5.70 -2.82 6.76
CA ALA A 134 4.42 -3.46 7.06
C ALA A 134 3.32 -3.05 6.08
N ALA A 135 3.32 -1.80 5.61
CA ALA A 135 2.39 -1.32 4.58
C ALA A 135 2.57 -2.09 3.28
N GLU A 136 3.81 -2.22 2.79
CA GLU A 136 4.14 -2.97 1.57
C GLU A 136 3.72 -4.45 1.65
N GLU A 137 3.97 -5.13 2.79
CA GLU A 137 3.57 -6.53 2.95
C GLU A 137 2.04 -6.71 2.95
N LYS A 138 1.30 -5.75 3.51
CA LYS A 138 -0.18 -5.75 3.49
C LYS A 138 -0.72 -5.48 2.08
N ALA A 139 -0.16 -4.49 1.37
CA ALA A 139 -0.52 -4.19 -0.01
C ALA A 139 -0.27 -5.41 -0.92
N ARG A 140 0.91 -6.02 -0.82
CA ARG A 140 1.29 -7.27 -1.52
C ARG A 140 0.28 -8.39 -1.29
N ALA A 141 -0.16 -8.59 -0.05
CA ALA A 141 -1.16 -9.60 0.30
C ALA A 141 -2.52 -9.30 -0.33
N THR A 142 -2.97 -8.04 -0.26
CA THR A 142 -4.22 -7.59 -0.90
C THR A 142 -4.17 -7.78 -2.42
N TYR A 143 -3.05 -7.48 -3.07
CA TYR A 143 -2.87 -7.78 -4.49
C TYR A 143 -2.97 -9.27 -4.80
N GLN A 144 -2.40 -10.13 -3.96
CA GLN A 144 -2.56 -11.57 -4.12
C GLN A 144 -4.02 -12.00 -4.01
N HIS A 145 -4.81 -11.42 -3.11
CA HIS A 145 -6.24 -11.69 -3.00
C HIS A 145 -6.99 -11.24 -4.26
N LEU A 146 -6.70 -10.06 -4.80
CA LEU A 146 -7.31 -9.56 -6.03
C LEU A 146 -7.00 -10.45 -7.24
N ILE A 147 -5.76 -10.93 -7.36
CA ILE A 147 -5.36 -11.89 -8.40
C ILE A 147 -6.20 -13.17 -8.31
N ASN A 148 -6.53 -13.63 -7.10
CA ASN A 148 -7.34 -14.83 -6.89
C ASN A 148 -8.84 -14.62 -7.21
N LEU A 149 -9.30 -13.37 -7.33
CA LEU A 149 -10.71 -13.00 -7.53
C LEU A 149 -11.08 -12.77 -9.00
N THR A 150 -10.15 -12.93 -9.94
CA THR A 150 -10.39 -12.67 -11.37
C THR A 150 -9.72 -13.72 -12.25
N ASP A 151 -10.29 -13.93 -13.44
CA ASP A 151 -9.75 -14.77 -14.51
C ASP A 151 -9.27 -13.94 -15.73
N ASP A 152 -9.38 -12.61 -15.69
CA ASP A 152 -8.95 -11.73 -16.79
C ASP A 152 -7.41 -11.71 -16.87
N PRO A 153 -6.79 -12.25 -17.94
CA PRO A 153 -5.35 -12.37 -18.04
C PRO A 153 -4.63 -11.02 -18.11
N GLY A 154 -5.25 -10.00 -18.69
CA GLY A 154 -4.69 -8.66 -18.78
C GLY A 154 -4.70 -7.94 -17.44
N LEU A 155 -5.78 -8.11 -16.67
CA LEU A 155 -5.86 -7.62 -15.30
C LEU A 155 -4.86 -8.34 -14.38
N ILE A 156 -4.79 -9.68 -14.45
CA ILE A 156 -3.83 -10.48 -13.68
C ILE A 156 -2.40 -10.04 -13.96
N ASP A 157 -2.07 -9.78 -15.23
CA ASP A 157 -0.74 -9.30 -15.61
C ASP A 157 -0.42 -7.94 -14.96
N ALA A 158 -1.35 -6.98 -14.97
CA ALA A 158 -1.18 -5.70 -14.30
C ALA A 158 -1.04 -5.83 -12.78
N LEU A 159 -1.89 -6.64 -12.14
CA LEU A 159 -1.84 -6.88 -10.69
C LEU A 159 -0.56 -7.61 -10.25
N LYS A 160 -0.04 -8.53 -11.07
CA LYS A 160 1.25 -9.19 -10.80
C LYS A 160 2.41 -8.21 -10.81
N PHE A 161 2.38 -7.23 -11.72
CA PHE A 161 3.39 -6.19 -11.75
C PHE A 161 3.38 -5.36 -10.46
N LEU A 162 2.21 -4.85 -10.05
CA LEU A 162 2.06 -4.06 -8.82
C LEU A 162 2.50 -4.88 -7.58
N ARG A 163 1.98 -6.10 -7.45
CA ARG A 163 2.39 -7.04 -6.39
C ARG A 163 3.90 -7.25 -6.30
N GLU A 164 4.60 -7.31 -7.44
CA GLU A 164 6.06 -7.47 -7.46
C GLU A 164 6.78 -6.16 -7.10
N ARG A 165 6.21 -5.01 -7.43
CA ARG A 165 6.72 -3.72 -6.96
C ARG A 165 6.68 -3.62 -5.44
N GLU A 166 5.63 -4.14 -4.79
CA GLU A 166 5.56 -4.13 -3.32
C GLU A 166 6.67 -4.98 -2.68
N VAL A 167 7.03 -6.10 -3.33
CA VAL A 167 8.18 -6.91 -2.91
C VAL A 167 9.47 -6.11 -3.01
N VAL A 168 9.67 -5.38 -4.12
CA VAL A 168 10.85 -4.53 -4.29
C VAL A 168 10.86 -3.40 -3.28
N HIS A 169 9.74 -2.72 -3.04
CA HIS A 169 9.63 -1.62 -2.08
C HIS A 169 9.93 -2.11 -0.66
N SER A 170 9.31 -3.21 -0.21
CA SER A 170 9.59 -3.87 1.07
C SER A 170 11.09 -4.20 1.21
N GLN A 171 11.73 -4.72 0.17
CA GLN A 171 13.17 -4.99 0.19
C GLN A 171 14.00 -3.71 0.36
N ARG A 172 13.69 -2.63 -0.37
CA ARG A 172 14.42 -1.36 -0.26
C ARG A 172 14.22 -0.70 1.11
N PHE A 173 13.03 -0.80 1.69
CA PHE A 173 12.78 -0.33 3.05
C PHE A 173 13.53 -1.18 4.10
N ARG A 174 13.66 -2.48 3.91
CA ARG A 174 14.49 -3.34 4.78
C ARG A 174 15.97 -2.98 4.71
N GLU A 175 16.49 -2.69 3.52
CA GLU A 175 17.87 -2.22 3.34
C GLU A 175 18.11 -0.88 4.03
N ILE A 176 17.19 0.08 3.91
CA ILE A 176 17.36 1.37 4.57
C ILE A 176 17.20 1.27 6.09
N LEU A 177 16.33 0.39 6.57
CA LEU A 177 16.19 0.09 8.00
C LEU A 177 17.50 -0.42 8.59
N TYR A 178 18.19 -1.32 7.87
CA TYR A 178 19.51 -1.80 8.28
C TYR A 178 20.50 -0.63 8.42
N ILE A 179 20.60 0.23 7.42
CA ILE A 179 21.49 1.40 7.44
C ILE A 179 21.17 2.34 8.62
N LEU A 180 19.90 2.64 8.86
CA LEU A 180 19.47 3.50 9.96
C LEU A 180 19.81 2.92 11.33
N ARG A 181 19.70 1.59 11.50
CA ARG A 181 20.08 0.91 12.74
C ARG A 181 21.58 0.93 12.98
N GLU A 182 22.40 0.71 11.95
CA GLU A 182 23.86 0.83 12.04
C GLU A 182 24.29 2.26 12.39
N GLU A 183 23.67 3.28 11.78
CA GLU A 183 23.96 4.68 12.13
C GLU A 183 23.56 5.02 13.57
N LYS A 184 22.51 4.39 14.11
CA LYS A 184 22.07 4.58 15.50
C LYS A 184 22.99 3.85 16.47
N SER A 185 23.44 2.63 16.15
CA SER A 185 24.33 1.85 17.01
C SER A 185 25.69 2.53 17.17
N HIS A 186 26.23 3.14 16.10
CA HIS A 186 27.48 3.92 16.17
C HIS A 186 27.36 5.24 16.96
N LYS A 187 26.15 5.74 17.19
CA LYS A 187 25.89 6.94 18.00
C LYS A 187 25.69 6.65 19.49
N LEU A 188 25.56 5.38 19.88
CA LEU A 188 25.55 5.00 21.28
C LEU A 188 26.97 5.15 21.84
N PHE A 189 27.14 6.06 22.80
CA PHE A 189 28.39 6.22 23.55
C PHE A 189 28.67 4.97 24.41
N PRO A 190 29.94 4.67 24.75
CA PRO A 190 30.24 3.64 25.75
C PRO A 190 29.50 3.97 27.06
N GLY A 191 28.50 3.15 27.41
CA GLY A 191 27.70 3.32 28.63
C GLY A 191 26.19 3.55 28.44
N GLN A 192 25.69 3.76 27.22
CA GLN A 192 24.24 3.61 26.96
C GLN A 192 23.92 2.13 26.75
N ILE A 193 23.66 1.45 27.86
CA ILE A 193 23.12 0.08 27.86
C ILE A 193 21.72 0.16 27.25
N LEU A 194 21.48 -0.55 26.14
CA LEU A 194 20.14 -1.00 25.78
C LEU A 194 19.75 -2.03 26.86
N GLU A 195 19.25 -1.56 27.99
CA GLU A 195 18.83 -2.41 29.08
C GLU A 195 17.47 -3.02 28.73
N THR A 196 17.43 -3.88 27.72
CA THR A 196 16.35 -4.87 27.66
C THR A 196 16.81 -6.02 28.55
N LYS A 197 16.52 -5.91 29.85
CA LYS A 197 16.42 -7.13 30.66
C LYS A 197 15.44 -8.03 29.92
N ASP A 198 15.86 -9.23 29.55
CA ASP A 198 14.94 -10.25 29.04
C ASP A 198 13.76 -10.35 30.00
N ILE A 199 12.60 -9.86 29.55
CA ILE A 199 11.38 -9.81 30.38
C ILE A 199 10.79 -11.23 30.50
N PHE A 200 11.33 -12.19 29.73
CA PHE A 200 10.97 -13.60 29.76
C PHE A 200 12.13 -14.44 30.29
N THR A 201 12.39 -14.38 31.59
CA THR A 201 13.37 -15.25 32.27
C THR A 201 12.72 -16.46 32.96
N ASN A 202 11.43 -16.72 32.74
CA ASN A 202 10.73 -17.84 33.40
C ASN A 202 9.98 -18.71 32.38
N ASN A 203 10.74 -19.48 31.59
CA ASN A 203 10.24 -20.44 30.61
C ASN A 203 9.76 -21.76 31.26
N LYS A 204 8.81 -21.68 32.20
CA LYS A 204 8.08 -22.88 32.66
C LYS A 204 6.71 -23.05 32.01
N VAL A 205 6.33 -22.14 31.13
CA VAL A 205 5.09 -22.16 30.38
C VAL A 205 5.49 -21.94 28.93
N THR A 206 5.37 -22.97 28.11
CA THR A 206 5.43 -22.83 26.67
C THR A 206 4.15 -22.12 26.19
N PRO A 207 4.18 -21.37 25.06
CA PRO A 207 2.96 -20.76 24.52
C PRO A 207 1.81 -21.76 24.31
N ASP A 208 2.14 -23.03 24.09
CA ASP A 208 1.19 -24.13 23.95
C ASP A 208 0.50 -24.48 25.28
N ASP A 209 1.18 -24.32 26.42
CA ASP A 209 0.61 -24.58 27.76
C ASP A 209 -0.48 -23.56 28.18
N ILE A 210 -0.68 -22.49 27.39
CA ILE A 210 -1.67 -21.42 27.65
C ILE A 210 -2.95 -21.62 26.83
N LEU A 211 -2.91 -22.49 25.80
CA LEU A 211 -3.98 -22.61 24.80
C LEU A 211 -4.85 -23.87 24.94
N ASP A 212 -4.69 -24.64 26.03
CA ASP A 212 -5.63 -25.68 26.49
C ASP A 212 -6.61 -25.14 27.55
#